data_AF-A0A1R1AMZ8-F1
#
_entry.id   AF-A0A1R1AMZ8-F1
#
_cell.length_a   1.000
_cell.length_b   1.000
_cell.length_c   1.000
_cell.angle_alpha   90.00
_cell.angle_beta   90.00
_cell.angle_gamma   90.00
#
_symmetry.space_group_name_H-M   'P 1'
#
loop_
_entity.id
_entity.type
_entity.pdbx_description
1 polymer ?
#
loop_
_entity_poly.entity_id
_entity_poly.type
_entity_poly.pdbx_seq_one_letter_code
_entity_poly.pdbx_strand_id
1 'polypeptide(L)'
;MVTLPSGIKKYEATDNATVDNFNVNADLLDAKITKLDGIATGANNYTHPANHPPSIIAQDASNRFVTDAEKATWNAKASTAVATTSVAGLHSAADKSKLDGIAAGANNYVHPANHPPSIITQDASNRFVTDTEKSTWNAKASTAVATTGANGLMSAADKARLDGLDCVIGTYTGNGVGVRSIALGFTPKYLIILLENITTTVGGTTPAATIGRAETVNGGAGIVAWNGIYANIIDSSTTLSIVSNGFNVSNSAADYQIKQFNCSGSVYRYIAYK
;
A
#
# COMPACT_ATOMS: atom_id res chain seq x y z
N MET A 1 -17.43 -14.03 110.16
CA MET A 1 -16.75 -15.27 109.73
C MET A 1 -16.86 -15.34 108.23
N VAL A 2 -15.74 -15.52 107.52
CA VAL A 2 -15.70 -15.54 106.04
C VAL A 2 -15.05 -16.82 105.55
N THR A 3 -15.72 -17.58 104.70
CA THR A 3 -15.12 -18.75 104.02
C THR A 3 -14.27 -18.28 102.84
N LEU A 4 -12.99 -18.64 102.84
CA LEU A 4 -12.05 -18.35 101.75
C LEU A 4 -12.27 -19.33 100.58
N PRO A 5 -11.78 -19.05 99.35
CA PRO A 5 -11.85 -19.97 98.21
C PRO A 5 -11.20 -21.33 98.45
N SER A 6 -10.33 -21.45 99.45
CA SER A 6 -9.73 -22.70 99.90
C SER A 6 -10.69 -23.60 100.68
N GLY A 7 -11.86 -23.11 101.10
CA GLY A 7 -12.78 -23.72 102.06
C GLY A 7 -12.49 -23.35 103.53
N ILE A 8 -11.30 -22.81 103.80
CA ILE A 8 -10.85 -22.41 105.15
C ILE A 8 -11.64 -21.18 105.60
N LYS A 9 -12.13 -21.19 106.83
CA LYS A 9 -12.89 -20.10 107.45
C LYS A 9 -11.95 -19.13 108.15
N LYS A 10 -12.00 -17.84 107.80
CA LYS A 10 -11.35 -16.74 108.53
C LYS A 10 -12.31 -16.21 109.59
N TYR A 11 -11.79 -16.07 110.81
CA TYR A 11 -12.51 -15.54 111.98
C TYR A 11 -12.00 -14.14 112.30
N GLU A 12 -12.90 -13.22 112.58
CA GLU A 12 -12.59 -11.90 113.13
C GLU A 12 -12.98 -11.85 114.62
N ALA A 13 -12.53 -10.83 115.37
CA ALA A 13 -12.69 -10.76 116.83
C ALA A 13 -14.14 -10.78 117.34
N THR A 14 -15.12 -10.48 116.49
CA THR A 14 -16.56 -10.52 116.81
C THR A 14 -17.22 -11.87 116.51
N ASP A 15 -16.50 -12.84 115.95
CA ASP A 15 -17.04 -14.14 115.58
C ASP A 15 -17.02 -15.13 116.74
N ASN A 16 -18.15 -15.79 116.98
CA ASN A 16 -18.26 -16.85 117.99
C ASN A 16 -17.69 -18.19 117.46
N ALA A 17 -16.37 -18.24 117.27
CA ALA A 17 -15.65 -19.40 116.74
C ALA A 17 -15.72 -20.61 117.70
N THR A 18 -16.17 -21.77 117.20
CA THR A 18 -16.24 -23.02 117.98
C THR A 18 -14.98 -23.89 117.78
N VAL A 19 -14.87 -25.00 118.53
CA VAL A 19 -13.78 -25.97 118.32
C VAL A 19 -13.92 -26.67 116.96
N ASP A 20 -15.12 -27.11 116.58
CA ASP A 20 -15.39 -27.74 115.26
C ASP A 20 -14.97 -26.85 114.09
N ASN A 21 -15.14 -25.55 114.28
CA ASN A 21 -14.76 -24.49 113.35
C ASN A 21 -13.24 -24.42 113.13
N PHE A 22 -12.43 -24.62 114.16
CA PHE A 22 -10.97 -24.76 114.02
C PHE A 22 -10.58 -26.14 113.48
N ASN A 23 -11.25 -27.22 113.90
CA ASN A 23 -10.97 -28.58 113.42
C ASN A 23 -11.19 -28.70 111.91
N VAL A 24 -12.30 -28.19 111.36
CA VAL A 24 -12.55 -28.17 109.90
C VAL A 24 -11.46 -27.40 109.15
N ASN A 25 -10.91 -26.32 109.73
CA ASN A 25 -9.77 -25.63 109.13
C ASN A 25 -8.48 -26.44 109.19
N ALA A 26 -8.24 -27.16 110.29
CA ALA A 26 -7.09 -28.05 110.44
C ALA A 26 -7.17 -29.20 109.42
N ASP A 27 -8.31 -29.88 109.32
CA ASP A 27 -8.55 -30.96 108.35
C ASP A 27 -8.39 -30.49 106.89
N LEU A 28 -8.92 -29.30 106.56
CA LEU A 28 -8.78 -28.70 105.22
C LEU A 28 -7.34 -28.25 104.91
N LEU A 29 -6.58 -27.85 105.92
CA LEU A 29 -5.18 -27.49 105.78
C LEU A 29 -4.33 -28.75 105.62
N ASP A 30 -4.53 -29.76 106.47
CA ASP A 30 -3.87 -31.05 106.44
C ASP A 30 -4.10 -31.79 105.12
N ALA A 31 -5.33 -31.80 104.60
CA ALA A 31 -5.63 -32.35 103.28
C ALA A 31 -4.93 -31.61 102.13
N LYS A 32 -4.70 -30.30 102.24
CA LYS A 32 -3.98 -29.50 101.24
C LYS A 32 -2.46 -29.64 101.37
N ILE A 33 -1.94 -29.73 102.59
CA ILE A 33 -0.54 -30.02 102.89
C ILE A 33 -0.22 -31.42 102.37
N THR A 34 -0.98 -32.45 102.74
CA THR A 34 -0.86 -33.81 102.21
C THR A 34 -0.86 -33.85 100.68
N LYS A 35 -1.72 -33.05 100.02
CA LYS A 35 -1.72 -32.94 98.56
C LYS A 35 -0.47 -32.26 97.98
N LEU A 36 0.13 -31.31 98.68
CA LEU A 36 1.34 -30.61 98.27
C LEU A 36 2.60 -31.43 98.58
N ASP A 37 2.66 -32.10 99.74
CA ASP A 37 3.74 -33.02 100.13
C ASP A 37 3.77 -34.26 99.24
N GLY A 38 2.61 -34.68 98.70
CA GLY A 38 2.51 -35.68 97.64
C GLY A 38 3.10 -35.23 96.29
N ILE A 39 3.41 -33.94 96.11
CA ILE A 39 4.16 -33.42 94.95
C ILE A 39 5.64 -33.44 95.31
N ALA A 40 6.37 -34.42 94.78
CA ALA A 40 7.82 -34.52 94.97
C ALA A 40 8.54 -33.21 94.60
N THR A 41 9.57 -32.85 95.37
CA THR A 41 10.40 -31.66 95.14
C THR A 41 10.87 -31.59 93.68
N GLY A 42 10.43 -30.56 92.96
CA GLY A 42 10.79 -30.35 91.55
C GLY A 42 9.88 -31.01 90.51
N ALA A 43 8.71 -31.56 90.88
CA ALA A 43 7.79 -32.22 89.94
C ALA A 43 7.29 -31.33 88.77
N ASN A 44 7.38 -30.00 88.89
CA ASN A 44 7.06 -29.03 87.84
C ASN A 44 8.30 -28.41 87.16
N ASN A 45 9.51 -28.85 87.53
CA ASN A 45 10.78 -28.31 87.02
C ASN A 45 11.15 -28.98 85.68
N TYR A 46 10.44 -28.60 84.62
CA TYR A 46 10.77 -29.08 83.27
C TYR A 46 12.13 -28.52 82.81
N THR A 47 13.16 -29.36 82.86
CA THR A 47 14.44 -29.09 82.23
C THR A 47 14.38 -29.55 80.78
N HIS A 48 14.42 -28.60 79.84
CA HIS A 48 14.46 -28.91 78.41
C HIS A 48 15.75 -29.67 78.06
N PRO A 49 15.70 -30.74 77.24
CA PRO A 49 16.89 -31.50 76.88
C PRO A 49 17.84 -30.67 76.01
N ALA A 50 19.14 -30.95 76.09
CA ALA A 50 20.14 -30.25 75.26
C ALA A 50 19.98 -30.54 73.76
N ASN A 51 19.47 -31.71 73.40
CA ASN A 51 19.25 -32.17 72.02
C ASN A 51 17.90 -32.89 71.90
N HIS A 52 17.27 -32.79 70.73
CA HIS A 52 16.10 -33.60 70.36
C HIS A 52 16.46 -34.54 69.19
N PRO A 53 16.09 -35.83 69.21
CA PRO A 53 16.13 -36.66 68.01
C PRO A 53 15.15 -36.13 66.94
N PRO A 54 15.50 -36.14 65.64
CA PRO A 54 14.64 -35.61 64.58
C PRO A 54 13.24 -36.24 64.50
N SER A 55 13.05 -37.45 65.03
CA SER A 55 11.77 -38.15 65.08
C SER A 55 10.70 -37.50 65.98
N ILE A 56 11.08 -36.57 66.87
CA ILE A 56 10.13 -35.82 67.70
C ILE A 56 9.36 -34.76 66.88
N ILE A 57 9.93 -34.29 65.77
CA ILE A 57 9.34 -33.22 64.95
C ILE A 57 8.64 -33.83 63.73
N ALA A 58 7.32 -33.65 63.68
CA ALA A 58 6.53 -34.02 62.50
C ALA A 58 6.95 -33.17 61.29
N GLN A 59 7.26 -33.83 60.17
CA GLN A 59 7.65 -33.18 58.92
C GLN A 59 6.44 -32.96 58.01
N ASP A 60 6.46 -31.89 57.22
CA ASP A 60 5.42 -31.56 56.25
C ASP A 60 5.99 -31.50 54.80
N ALA A 61 5.26 -30.90 53.86
CA ALA A 61 5.68 -30.77 52.47
C ALA A 61 6.70 -29.64 52.22
N SER A 62 6.73 -28.64 53.10
CA SER A 62 7.62 -27.48 53.09
C SER A 62 8.83 -27.65 54.00
N ASN A 63 8.66 -28.40 55.11
CA ASN A 63 9.66 -28.58 56.16
C ASN A 63 10.06 -30.06 56.28
N ARG A 64 11.24 -30.40 55.76
CA ARG A 64 11.80 -31.77 55.83
C ARG A 64 13.23 -31.76 56.37
N PHE A 65 13.57 -32.78 57.15
CA PHE A 65 14.95 -33.05 57.49
C PHE A 65 15.64 -33.74 56.33
N VAL A 66 16.85 -33.28 56.00
CA VAL A 66 17.68 -33.80 54.92
C VAL A 66 19.04 -34.19 55.49
N THR A 67 19.46 -35.42 55.21
CA THR A 67 20.78 -35.93 55.61
C THR A 67 21.88 -35.26 54.78
N ASP A 68 23.10 -35.24 55.30
CA ASP A 68 24.24 -34.70 54.55
C ASP A 68 24.58 -35.55 53.31
N ALA A 69 24.24 -36.84 53.33
CA ALA A 69 24.34 -37.71 52.16
C ALA A 69 23.36 -37.32 51.02
N GLU A 70 22.12 -36.96 51.36
CA GLU A 70 21.16 -36.42 50.38
C GLU A 70 21.60 -35.07 49.83
N LYS A 71 22.08 -34.15 50.70
CA LYS A 71 22.65 -32.86 50.26
C LYS A 71 23.83 -33.05 49.32
N ALA A 72 24.77 -33.94 49.67
CA ALA A 72 25.92 -34.26 48.82
C ALA A 72 25.48 -34.84 47.47
N THR A 73 24.49 -35.75 47.47
CA THR A 73 23.92 -36.33 46.25
C THR A 73 23.26 -35.27 45.36
N TRP A 74 22.50 -34.33 45.94
CA TRP A 74 21.88 -33.24 45.17
C TRP A 74 22.91 -32.27 44.60
N ASN A 75 23.90 -31.89 45.40
CA ASN A 75 25.00 -31.02 44.95
C ASN A 75 25.86 -31.69 43.86
N ALA A 76 25.92 -33.02 43.81
CA ALA A 76 26.62 -33.79 42.79
C ALA A 76 25.80 -34.05 41.51
N LYS A 77 24.50 -33.72 41.45
CA LYS A 77 23.64 -33.99 40.26
C LYS A 77 24.09 -33.25 38.99
N ALA A 78 24.77 -32.12 39.12
CA ALA A 78 25.35 -31.38 38.01
C ALA A 78 26.86 -31.28 38.23
N SER A 79 27.65 -31.80 37.29
CA SER A 79 29.10 -31.65 37.34
C SER A 79 29.48 -30.18 37.16
N THR A 80 30.11 -29.60 38.17
CA THR A 80 30.73 -28.26 38.11
C THR A 80 32.09 -28.27 37.40
N ALA A 81 32.58 -29.45 36.99
CA ALA A 81 33.82 -29.57 36.24
C ALA A 81 33.68 -28.91 34.85
N VAL A 82 34.75 -28.26 34.40
CA VAL A 82 34.85 -27.72 33.04
C VAL A 82 34.74 -28.88 32.04
N ALA A 83 33.81 -28.75 31.09
CA ALA A 83 33.64 -29.73 30.04
C ALA A 83 34.88 -29.78 29.13
N THR A 84 35.28 -31.00 28.75
CA THR A 84 36.37 -31.27 27.82
C THR A 84 35.84 -32.01 26.59
N THR A 85 36.69 -32.20 25.58
CA THR A 85 36.34 -33.00 24.39
C THR A 85 36.12 -34.48 24.69
N SER A 86 36.49 -34.98 25.88
CA SER A 86 36.35 -36.38 26.29
C SER A 86 35.44 -36.60 27.50
N VAL A 87 35.14 -35.56 28.30
CA VAL A 87 34.35 -35.64 29.53
C VAL A 87 33.32 -34.51 29.55
N ALA A 88 32.05 -34.87 29.71
CA ALA A 88 30.95 -33.91 29.81
C ALA A 88 31.01 -33.11 31.13
N GLY A 89 30.71 -31.81 31.04
CA GLY A 89 30.45 -30.94 32.18
C GLY A 89 28.96 -30.57 32.18
N LEU A 90 28.67 -29.27 32.23
CA LEU A 90 27.30 -28.75 32.03
C LEU A 90 26.80 -28.84 30.56
N HIS A 91 27.68 -29.13 29.61
CA HIS A 91 27.33 -29.53 28.24
C HIS A 91 28.06 -30.81 27.83
N SER A 92 27.60 -31.46 26.76
CA SER A 92 28.15 -32.74 26.31
C SER A 92 29.57 -32.58 25.76
N ALA A 93 30.40 -33.62 25.91
CA ALA A 93 31.74 -33.66 25.32
C ALA A 93 31.71 -33.53 23.78
N ALA A 94 30.65 -34.04 23.15
CA ALA A 94 30.43 -33.91 21.71
C ALA A 94 30.17 -32.45 21.30
N ASP A 95 29.40 -31.69 22.08
CA ASP A 95 29.15 -30.27 21.79
C ASP A 95 30.37 -29.41 22.10
N LYS A 96 31.15 -29.74 23.15
CA LYS A 96 32.47 -29.13 23.39
C LYS A 96 33.40 -29.33 22.19
N SER A 97 33.47 -30.56 21.67
CA SER A 97 34.29 -30.89 20.49
C SER A 97 33.85 -30.15 19.22
N LYS A 98 32.54 -29.98 19.01
CA LYS A 98 32.02 -29.13 17.92
C LYS A 98 32.45 -27.67 18.09
N LEU A 99 32.28 -27.10 19.29
CA LEU A 99 32.59 -25.69 19.59
C LEU A 99 34.10 -25.41 19.49
N ASP A 100 34.94 -26.32 19.99
CA ASP A 100 36.41 -26.21 19.89
C ASP A 100 36.91 -26.33 18.44
N GLY A 101 36.17 -27.04 17.58
CA GLY A 101 36.44 -27.12 16.14
C GLY A 101 36.09 -25.85 15.35
N ILE A 102 35.40 -24.88 15.97
CA ILE A 102 35.07 -23.59 15.33
C ILE A 102 36.32 -22.70 15.41
N ALA A 103 37.01 -22.56 14.28
CA ALA A 103 38.16 -21.65 14.17
C ALA A 103 37.78 -20.21 14.55
N ALA A 104 38.72 -19.47 15.13
CA ALA A 104 38.50 -18.06 15.49
C ALA A 104 38.12 -17.24 14.25
N GLY A 105 36.95 -16.58 14.29
CA GLY A 105 36.41 -15.84 13.15
C GLY A 105 35.68 -16.70 12.10
N ALA A 106 35.45 -17.99 12.32
CA ALA A 106 34.55 -18.77 11.49
C ALA A 106 33.15 -18.13 11.47
N ASN A 107 32.51 -18.13 10.31
CA ASN A 107 31.25 -17.42 10.02
C ASN A 107 31.29 -15.89 10.18
N ASN A 108 32.47 -15.25 10.32
CA ASN A 108 32.59 -13.80 10.27
C ASN A 108 32.44 -13.27 8.83
N TYR A 109 31.22 -13.34 8.29
CA TYR A 109 30.90 -12.80 6.97
C TYR A 109 30.84 -11.27 7.01
N VAL A 110 31.88 -10.64 6.48
CA VAL A 110 31.89 -9.19 6.24
C VAL A 110 31.30 -8.94 4.86
N HIS A 111 30.11 -8.32 4.81
CA HIS A 111 29.49 -7.93 3.55
C HIS A 111 30.36 -6.87 2.84
N PRO A 112 30.67 -7.01 1.54
CA PRO A 112 31.49 -6.04 0.83
C PRO A 112 30.75 -4.71 0.65
N ALA A 113 31.50 -3.61 0.53
CA ALA A 113 30.89 -2.29 0.29
C ALA A 113 30.23 -2.18 -1.10
N ASN A 114 30.72 -2.94 -2.07
CA ASN A 114 30.23 -2.96 -3.45
C ASN A 114 30.14 -4.41 -3.96
N HIS A 115 29.15 -4.68 -4.81
CA HIS A 115 28.99 -5.95 -5.52
C HIS A 115 29.18 -5.74 -7.03
N PRO A 116 30.00 -6.55 -7.72
CA PRO A 116 30.06 -6.49 -9.18
C PRO A 116 28.75 -7.02 -9.78
N PRO A 117 28.16 -6.39 -10.82
CA PRO A 117 26.86 -6.79 -11.37
C PRO A 117 26.75 -8.25 -11.81
N SER A 118 27.88 -8.89 -12.12
CA SER A 118 27.96 -10.30 -12.54
C SER A 118 27.52 -11.32 -11.48
N ILE A 119 27.42 -10.94 -10.19
CA ILE A 119 26.92 -11.86 -9.15
C ILE A 119 25.39 -11.86 -9.05
N ILE A 120 24.72 -10.92 -9.69
CA ILE A 120 23.26 -10.75 -9.60
C ILE A 120 22.64 -11.31 -10.88
N THR A 121 21.95 -12.44 -10.76
CA THR A 121 21.16 -13.03 -11.84
C THR A 121 20.06 -12.06 -12.27
N GLN A 122 20.00 -11.74 -13.56
CA GLN A 122 19.03 -10.81 -14.14
C GLN A 122 17.79 -11.55 -14.66
N ASP A 123 16.61 -10.98 -14.46
CA ASP A 123 15.33 -11.48 -14.99
C ASP A 123 14.77 -10.59 -16.11
N ALA A 124 13.64 -10.98 -16.71
CA ALA A 124 13.06 -10.26 -17.85
C ALA A 124 12.58 -8.83 -17.53
N SER A 125 12.30 -8.53 -16.26
CA SER A 125 11.89 -7.22 -15.75
C SER A 125 13.07 -6.40 -15.20
N ASN A 126 14.13 -7.07 -14.73
CA ASN A 126 15.28 -6.47 -14.08
C ASN A 126 16.58 -6.74 -14.87
N ARG A 127 16.98 -5.76 -15.69
CA ARG A 127 18.25 -5.78 -16.45
C ARG A 127 19.20 -4.68 -15.98
N PHE A 128 20.49 -4.98 -15.91
CA PHE A 128 21.52 -3.95 -15.83
C PHE A 128 21.73 -3.35 -17.22
N VAL A 129 21.86 -2.03 -17.27
CA VAL A 129 22.04 -1.27 -18.51
C VAL A 129 23.17 -0.25 -18.32
N THR A 130 24.06 -0.18 -19.30
CA THR A 130 25.16 0.78 -19.33
C THR A 130 24.67 2.18 -19.68
N ASP A 131 25.43 3.21 -19.30
CA ASP A 131 25.09 4.58 -19.70
C ASP A 131 25.24 4.81 -21.21
N THR A 132 26.08 4.02 -21.89
CA THR A 132 26.17 3.97 -23.35
C THR A 132 24.87 3.49 -23.99
N GLU A 133 24.26 2.42 -23.46
CA GLU A 133 22.95 1.93 -23.94
C GLU A 133 21.84 2.94 -23.67
N LYS A 134 21.78 3.51 -22.46
CA LYS A 134 20.82 4.57 -22.12
C LYS A 134 20.95 5.78 -23.06
N SER A 135 22.18 6.25 -23.29
CA SER A 135 22.47 7.37 -24.20
C SER A 135 22.01 7.04 -25.63
N THR A 136 22.29 5.82 -26.10
CA THR A 136 21.87 5.34 -27.43
C THR A 136 20.35 5.29 -27.58
N TRP A 137 19.63 4.81 -26.56
CA TRP A 137 18.16 4.78 -26.58
C TRP A 137 17.55 6.18 -26.52
N ASN A 138 18.06 7.04 -25.64
CA ASN A 138 17.61 8.43 -25.50
C ASN A 138 17.89 9.27 -26.76
N ALA A 139 18.94 8.95 -27.51
CA ALA A 139 19.28 9.60 -28.78
C ALA A 139 18.56 9.02 -30.02
N LYS A 140 17.77 7.94 -29.88
CA LYS A 140 17.17 7.22 -31.02
C LYS A 140 16.12 8.04 -31.78
N ALA A 141 15.50 9.02 -31.14
CA ALA A 141 14.59 9.98 -31.77
C ALA A 141 15.05 11.42 -31.47
N SER A 142 15.06 12.27 -32.49
CA SER A 142 15.34 13.70 -32.31
C SER A 142 14.18 14.36 -31.57
N THR A 143 14.47 14.96 -30.40
CA THR A 143 13.51 15.77 -29.65
C THR A 143 13.41 17.21 -30.17
N ALA A 144 14.23 17.58 -31.17
CA ALA A 144 14.18 18.88 -31.80
C ALA A 144 12.91 19.05 -32.64
N VAL A 145 12.46 20.30 -32.79
CA VAL A 145 11.37 20.66 -33.70
C VAL A 145 11.84 20.39 -35.14
N ALA A 146 11.03 19.67 -35.92
CA ALA A 146 11.33 19.40 -37.32
C ALA A 146 11.26 20.70 -38.15
N THR A 147 12.27 20.91 -38.99
CA THR A 147 12.32 22.01 -39.96
C THR A 147 12.41 21.44 -41.37
N THR A 148 12.27 22.27 -42.38
CA THR A 148 12.48 21.86 -43.79
C THR A 148 13.93 21.46 -44.09
N GLY A 149 14.88 21.79 -43.21
CA GLY A 149 16.30 21.44 -43.35
C GLY A 149 16.83 20.40 -42.35
N ALA A 150 16.06 20.00 -41.32
CA ALA A 150 16.51 19.08 -40.28
C ALA A 150 15.40 18.20 -39.72
N ASN A 151 15.69 16.91 -39.53
CA ASN A 151 14.79 15.93 -38.94
C ASN A 151 14.52 16.23 -37.45
N GLY A 152 13.25 16.18 -37.06
CA GLY A 152 12.81 16.20 -35.67
C GLY A 152 12.05 14.91 -35.34
N LEU A 153 10.90 15.06 -34.69
CA LEU A 153 9.91 13.97 -34.50
C LEU A 153 9.27 13.49 -35.83
N MET A 154 9.42 14.26 -36.91
CA MET A 154 9.09 13.87 -38.29
C MET A 154 10.27 14.19 -39.21
N SER A 155 10.30 13.58 -40.41
CA SER A 155 11.38 13.83 -41.37
C SER A 155 11.31 15.26 -41.93
N ALA A 156 12.47 15.83 -42.26
CA ALA A 156 12.55 17.13 -42.93
C ALA A 156 11.82 17.14 -44.28
N ALA A 157 11.82 16.00 -44.99
CA ALA A 157 11.09 15.81 -46.24
C ALA A 157 9.56 15.88 -46.04
N ASP A 158 9.03 15.29 -44.96
CA ASP A 158 7.59 15.36 -44.65
C ASP A 158 7.20 16.73 -44.13
N LYS A 159 8.08 17.40 -43.37
CA LYS A 159 7.88 18.79 -42.96
C LYS A 159 7.85 19.73 -44.19
N ALA A 160 8.75 19.54 -45.14
CA ALA A 160 8.77 20.29 -46.41
C ALA A 160 7.52 20.01 -47.27
N ARG A 161 7.01 18.78 -47.30
CA ARG A 161 5.73 18.46 -47.97
C ARG A 161 4.55 19.17 -47.30
N LEU A 162 4.51 19.18 -45.97
CA LEU A 162 3.45 19.82 -45.18
C LEU A 162 3.49 21.35 -45.34
N ASP A 163 4.67 21.97 -45.23
CA ASP A 163 4.85 23.42 -45.43
C ASP A 163 4.62 23.85 -46.88
N GLY A 164 4.86 22.95 -47.83
CA GLY A 164 4.57 23.13 -49.25
C GLY A 164 3.10 23.00 -49.64
N LEU A 165 2.19 22.69 -48.70
CA LEU A 165 0.75 22.73 -48.93
C LEU A 165 0.27 24.19 -48.95
N ASP A 166 0.45 24.87 -50.08
CA ASP A 166 -0.05 26.23 -50.29
C ASP A 166 -1.57 26.23 -50.54
N CYS A 167 -2.34 25.94 -49.48
CA CYS A 167 -3.79 25.98 -49.48
C CYS A 167 -4.36 26.66 -48.23
N VAL A 168 -5.60 27.11 -48.35
CA VAL A 168 -6.40 27.63 -47.24
C VAL A 168 -7.57 26.66 -47.02
N ILE A 169 -7.64 26.10 -45.80
CA ILE A 169 -8.79 25.37 -45.32
C ILE A 169 -9.67 26.34 -44.55
N GLY A 170 -10.95 26.43 -44.90
CA GLY A 170 -11.89 27.33 -44.23
C GLY A 170 -13.32 26.81 -44.28
N THR A 171 -14.24 27.58 -43.70
CA THR A 171 -15.67 27.28 -43.70
C THR A 171 -16.49 28.49 -44.11
N TYR A 172 -17.71 28.26 -44.56
CA TYR A 172 -18.72 29.30 -44.74
C TYR A 172 -20.13 28.73 -44.49
N THR A 173 -21.01 29.54 -43.90
CA THR A 173 -22.44 29.22 -43.80
C THR A 173 -23.16 29.77 -45.03
N GLY A 174 -23.99 28.98 -45.69
CA GLY A 174 -24.83 29.45 -46.78
C GLY A 174 -25.94 30.37 -46.30
N ASN A 175 -26.34 31.34 -47.12
CA ASN A 175 -27.33 32.36 -46.76
C ASN A 175 -28.57 32.38 -47.68
N GLY A 176 -28.73 31.38 -48.56
CA GLY A 176 -29.89 31.22 -49.43
C GLY A 176 -29.98 32.19 -50.61
N VAL A 177 -29.11 33.20 -50.72
CA VAL A 177 -29.17 34.17 -51.84
C VAL A 177 -28.67 33.55 -53.15
N GLY A 178 -29.11 34.11 -54.28
CA GLY A 178 -28.84 33.57 -55.61
C GLY A 178 -27.35 33.32 -55.88
N VAL A 179 -26.47 34.31 -55.65
CA VAL A 179 -25.01 34.18 -55.73
C VAL A 179 -24.36 34.86 -54.53
N ARG A 180 -23.39 34.21 -53.90
CA ARG A 180 -22.58 34.73 -52.80
C ARG A 180 -21.09 34.53 -53.06
N SER A 181 -20.30 35.59 -52.90
CA SER A 181 -18.84 35.54 -52.96
C SER A 181 -18.22 35.21 -51.61
N ILE A 182 -17.20 34.37 -51.61
CA ILE A 182 -16.31 34.05 -50.48
C ILE A 182 -14.93 34.61 -50.83
N ALA A 183 -14.48 35.64 -50.11
CA ALA A 183 -13.18 36.26 -50.32
C ALA A 183 -12.06 35.48 -49.61
N LEU A 184 -10.91 35.32 -50.26
CA LEU A 184 -9.78 34.50 -49.78
C LEU A 184 -8.42 35.24 -49.73
N GLY A 185 -8.29 36.42 -50.32
CA GLY A 185 -7.01 37.14 -50.47
C GLY A 185 -6.23 36.73 -51.72
N PHE A 186 -6.70 35.72 -52.47
CA PHE A 186 -6.06 35.19 -53.68
C PHE A 186 -7.12 34.55 -54.60
N THR A 187 -6.76 34.29 -55.85
CA THR A 187 -7.56 33.50 -56.81
C THR A 187 -7.13 32.03 -56.72
N PRO A 188 -7.98 31.10 -56.26
CA PRO A 188 -7.59 29.69 -56.18
C PRO A 188 -7.27 29.07 -57.54
N LYS A 189 -6.29 28.17 -57.61
CA LYS A 189 -6.08 27.28 -58.78
C LYS A 189 -7.04 26.09 -58.77
N TYR A 190 -7.28 25.55 -57.58
CA TYR A 190 -8.18 24.42 -57.32
C TYR A 190 -9.01 24.69 -56.08
N LEU A 191 -10.25 24.21 -56.09
CA LEU A 191 -11.19 24.39 -55.00
C LEU A 191 -11.99 23.11 -54.79
N ILE A 192 -12.02 22.65 -53.53
CA ILE A 192 -12.87 21.55 -53.07
C ILE A 192 -13.84 22.15 -52.05
N ILE A 193 -15.14 21.87 -52.19
CA ILE A 193 -16.17 22.24 -51.22
C ILE A 193 -16.90 20.97 -50.76
N LEU A 194 -17.11 20.87 -49.45
CA LEU A 194 -17.79 19.78 -48.77
C LEU A 194 -18.91 20.37 -47.90
N LEU A 195 -20.07 19.71 -47.86
CA LEU A 195 -21.11 20.05 -46.90
C LEU A 195 -20.71 19.49 -45.53
N GLU A 196 -20.65 20.35 -44.51
CA GLU A 196 -20.27 19.98 -43.15
C GLU A 196 -21.51 19.73 -42.28
N ASN A 197 -22.53 20.59 -42.36
CA ASN A 197 -23.81 20.41 -41.66
C ASN A 197 -25.00 20.86 -42.51
N ILE A 198 -26.10 20.12 -42.38
CA ILE A 198 -27.39 20.39 -43.02
C ILE A 198 -28.32 21.02 -42.00
N THR A 199 -28.98 22.13 -42.35
CA THR A 199 -29.85 22.85 -41.40
C THR A 199 -31.24 23.14 -41.96
N THR A 200 -31.43 23.04 -43.28
CA THR A 200 -32.74 23.17 -43.92
C THR A 200 -32.99 22.05 -44.91
N THR A 201 -34.03 21.27 -44.68
CA THR A 201 -34.69 20.50 -45.75
C THR A 201 -35.49 21.50 -46.59
N VAL A 202 -34.88 22.03 -47.66
CA VAL A 202 -35.68 22.55 -48.78
C VAL A 202 -36.53 21.37 -49.27
N GLY A 203 -37.82 21.55 -49.59
CA GLY A 203 -38.66 20.65 -50.43
C GLY A 203 -38.94 19.18 -50.03
N GLY A 204 -38.42 18.63 -48.93
CA GLY A 204 -38.85 17.32 -48.39
C GLY A 204 -37.99 16.08 -48.71
N THR A 205 -36.90 16.17 -49.46
CA THR A 205 -35.84 15.14 -49.50
C THR A 205 -34.56 15.65 -48.84
N THR A 206 -33.81 14.74 -48.21
CA THR A 206 -32.52 15.03 -47.59
C THR A 206 -31.47 15.33 -48.67
N PRO A 207 -30.76 16.47 -48.64
CA PRO A 207 -29.70 16.72 -49.63
C PRO A 207 -28.55 15.73 -49.42
N ALA A 208 -28.48 14.73 -50.32
CA ALA A 208 -27.55 13.61 -50.19
C ALA A 208 -26.10 14.08 -50.42
N ALA A 209 -25.26 13.85 -49.41
CA ALA A 209 -23.84 14.17 -49.42
C ALA A 209 -23.04 13.21 -50.31
N THR A 210 -23.16 13.37 -51.64
CA THR A 210 -22.41 12.57 -52.62
C THR A 210 -21.45 13.46 -53.41
N ILE A 211 -20.16 13.19 -53.25
CA ILE A 211 -19.00 13.77 -53.95
C ILE A 211 -19.19 13.61 -55.50
N GLY A 212 -18.96 14.65 -56.35
CA GLY A 212 -19.39 14.72 -57.78
C GLY A 212 -18.50 15.52 -58.77
N ARG A 213 -18.57 15.25 -60.09
CA ARG A 213 -17.49 15.31 -61.14
C ARG A 213 -16.46 16.47 -61.17
N ALA A 214 -15.22 16.15 -61.61
CA ALA A 214 -14.22 17.05 -62.21
C ALA A 214 -14.66 17.65 -63.55
N GLU A 215 -14.57 18.97 -63.71
CA GLU A 215 -14.71 19.61 -65.02
C GLU A 215 -13.86 20.90 -65.14
N THR A 216 -13.19 21.05 -66.28
CA THR A 216 -12.38 22.24 -66.60
C THR A 216 -13.31 23.32 -67.15
N VAL A 217 -13.62 24.33 -66.35
CA VAL A 217 -14.30 25.54 -66.81
C VAL A 217 -13.21 26.52 -67.28
N ASN A 218 -13.49 27.33 -68.31
CA ASN A 218 -12.55 28.32 -68.85
C ASN A 218 -11.95 29.21 -67.73
N GLY A 219 -10.71 28.92 -67.32
CA GLY A 219 -9.99 29.64 -66.25
C GLY A 219 -9.55 28.80 -65.04
N GLY A 220 -10.07 27.59 -64.81
CA GLY A 220 -9.64 26.74 -63.69
C GLY A 220 -10.49 25.49 -63.49
N ALA A 221 -9.90 24.42 -62.92
CA ALA A 221 -10.56 23.12 -62.76
C ALA A 221 -11.11 22.89 -61.34
N GLY A 222 -12.41 22.62 -61.23
CA GLY A 222 -13.07 22.17 -59.99
C GLY A 222 -13.38 20.66 -60.03
N ILE A 223 -13.30 19.95 -58.89
CA ILE A 223 -13.40 18.47 -58.84
C ILE A 223 -14.08 17.89 -57.59
N VAL A 224 -14.94 16.86 -57.79
CA VAL A 224 -15.08 15.57 -57.04
C VAL A 224 -15.65 14.46 -58.01
N ALA A 225 -16.35 13.34 -57.64
CA ALA A 225 -17.07 12.40 -58.60
C ALA A 225 -17.98 11.30 -57.94
N TRP A 226 -19.09 10.72 -58.49
CA TRP A 226 -20.25 11.10 -59.39
C TRP A 226 -21.21 9.86 -59.63
N ASN A 227 -22.54 10.00 -59.89
CA ASN A 227 -23.42 8.91 -60.48
C ASN A 227 -24.81 9.39 -61.01
N GLY A 228 -25.19 9.05 -62.25
CA GLY A 228 -26.59 9.19 -62.76
C GLY A 228 -26.98 10.47 -63.52
N ILE A 229 -26.39 10.68 -64.70
CA ILE A 229 -26.76 11.61 -65.79
C ILE A 229 -26.71 13.15 -65.53
N TYR A 230 -26.37 13.87 -66.61
CA TYR A 230 -26.35 15.33 -66.83
C TYR A 230 -25.42 16.20 -65.98
N ALA A 231 -24.23 16.47 -66.56
CA ALA A 231 -23.58 17.77 -66.37
C ALA A 231 -24.56 18.85 -66.84
N ASN A 232 -24.85 19.84 -66.00
CA ASN A 232 -25.97 20.73 -66.25
C ASN A 232 -25.68 22.16 -65.84
N ILE A 233 -25.17 22.91 -66.85
CA ILE A 233 -25.50 24.31 -67.03
C ILE A 233 -27.01 24.38 -67.28
N ILE A 234 -27.81 24.36 -66.21
CA ILE A 234 -29.24 24.69 -66.31
C ILE A 234 -29.34 26.22 -66.29
N ASP A 235 -29.93 26.75 -67.36
CA ASP A 235 -30.27 28.16 -67.52
C ASP A 235 -29.06 29.12 -67.40
N SER A 236 -27.91 28.76 -67.98
CA SER A 236 -26.66 29.55 -67.99
C SER A 236 -26.07 29.92 -66.61
N SER A 237 -26.66 29.44 -65.51
CA SER A 237 -26.26 29.78 -64.15
C SER A 237 -25.14 28.86 -63.63
N THR A 238 -24.05 29.46 -63.10
CA THR A 238 -22.97 28.69 -62.45
C THR A 238 -23.26 28.54 -60.95
N THR A 239 -23.21 27.32 -60.42
CA THR A 239 -23.46 27.04 -58.99
C THR A 239 -22.22 27.14 -58.11
N LEU A 240 -21.05 27.00 -58.73
CA LEU A 240 -19.73 27.27 -58.16
C LEU A 240 -18.85 27.87 -59.26
N SER A 241 -18.12 28.95 -58.97
CA SER A 241 -17.09 29.50 -59.86
C SER A 241 -15.93 30.10 -59.07
N ILE A 242 -14.70 29.86 -59.53
CA ILE A 242 -13.52 30.57 -59.05
C ILE A 242 -13.56 31.99 -59.63
N VAL A 243 -13.23 33.00 -58.82
CA VAL A 243 -13.18 34.41 -59.23
C VAL A 243 -11.92 35.08 -58.69
N SER A 244 -11.63 36.29 -59.18
CA SER A 244 -10.58 37.12 -58.59
C SER A 244 -10.82 37.26 -57.08
N ASN A 245 -9.78 37.03 -56.28
CA ASN A 245 -9.83 37.12 -54.81
C ASN A 245 -10.76 36.08 -54.11
N GLY A 246 -11.21 35.00 -54.78
CA GLY A 246 -11.88 33.91 -54.10
C GLY A 246 -12.78 33.02 -54.98
N PHE A 247 -14.00 32.76 -54.53
CA PHE A 247 -14.97 31.96 -55.27
C PHE A 247 -16.41 32.38 -55.00
N ASN A 248 -17.30 32.14 -55.96
CA ASN A 248 -18.74 32.36 -55.86
C ASN A 248 -19.46 31.02 -55.68
N VAL A 249 -20.45 30.98 -54.78
CA VAL A 249 -21.38 29.87 -54.56
C VAL A 249 -22.81 30.32 -54.81
N SER A 250 -23.65 29.45 -55.34
CA SER A 250 -25.02 29.80 -55.72
C SER A 250 -26.09 28.90 -55.09
N ASN A 251 -27.30 29.47 -54.97
CA ASN A 251 -28.51 28.77 -54.57
C ASN A 251 -29.48 28.68 -55.75
N SER A 252 -29.14 27.87 -56.77
CA SER A 252 -30.03 27.68 -57.91
C SER A 252 -31.28 26.89 -57.50
N ALA A 253 -32.44 27.46 -57.79
CA ALA A 253 -33.75 27.01 -57.30
C ALA A 253 -34.65 26.40 -58.40
N ALA A 254 -34.16 26.31 -59.64
CA ALA A 254 -34.97 25.91 -60.79
C ALA A 254 -35.26 24.40 -60.86
N ASP A 255 -34.36 23.56 -60.35
CA ASP A 255 -34.60 22.12 -60.28
C ASP A 255 -34.07 21.52 -58.99
N TYR A 256 -34.95 20.81 -58.29
CA TYR A 256 -34.80 20.41 -56.89
C TYR A 256 -33.80 19.26 -56.66
N GLN A 257 -33.14 18.81 -57.73
CA GLN A 257 -32.12 17.75 -57.75
C GLN A 257 -30.67 18.29 -57.88
N ILE A 258 -30.48 19.61 -57.96
CA ILE A 258 -29.17 20.24 -58.19
C ILE A 258 -28.46 20.52 -56.86
N LYS A 259 -27.14 20.30 -56.83
CA LYS A 259 -26.29 20.53 -55.65
C LYS A 259 -26.15 22.03 -55.35
N GLN A 260 -26.92 22.51 -54.36
CA GLN A 260 -26.85 23.88 -53.87
C GLN A 260 -25.64 24.07 -52.95
N PHE A 261 -24.77 25.03 -53.27
CA PHE A 261 -23.59 25.38 -52.47
C PHE A 261 -23.82 26.59 -51.54
N ASN A 262 -25.03 27.16 -51.54
CA ASN A 262 -25.39 28.31 -50.71
C ASN A 262 -26.76 28.14 -50.01
N CYS A 263 -27.16 26.92 -49.62
CA CYS A 263 -28.39 26.69 -48.85
C CYS A 263 -28.38 27.52 -47.57
N SER A 264 -29.50 28.16 -47.22
CA SER A 264 -29.60 28.98 -46.00
C SER A 264 -29.34 28.14 -44.74
N GLY A 265 -28.41 28.57 -43.89
CA GLY A 265 -28.09 27.92 -42.62
C GLY A 265 -27.17 26.70 -42.72
N SER A 266 -27.07 26.03 -43.88
CA SER A 266 -26.13 24.91 -44.06
C SER A 266 -24.68 25.39 -43.97
N VAL A 267 -23.82 24.60 -43.32
CA VAL A 267 -22.40 24.91 -43.15
C VAL A 267 -21.60 24.10 -44.16
N TYR A 268 -20.68 24.75 -44.85
CA TYR A 268 -19.78 24.17 -45.83
C TYR A 268 -18.34 24.38 -45.41
N ARG A 269 -17.49 23.40 -45.70
CA ARG A 269 -16.03 23.46 -45.56
C ARG A 269 -15.40 23.48 -46.94
N TYR A 270 -14.30 24.22 -47.09
CA TYR A 270 -13.55 24.28 -48.34
C TYR A 270 -12.07 24.10 -48.14
N ILE A 271 -11.39 23.63 -49.20
CA ILE A 271 -9.95 23.64 -49.35
C ILE A 271 -9.66 24.37 -50.66
N ALA A 272 -9.02 25.54 -50.56
CA ALA A 272 -8.68 26.39 -51.69
C ALA A 272 -7.16 26.43 -51.87
N TYR A 273 -6.65 25.88 -52.98
CA TYR A 273 -5.22 25.86 -53.29
C TYR A 273 -4.83 27.16 -54.01
N LYS A 274 -3.74 27.80 -53.58
CA LYS A 274 -3.26 29.05 -54.18
C LYS A 274 -2.62 28.84 -55.54
#